data_AF-A0AAD6S729-F1
#
_entry.id   AF-A0AAD6S729-F1
#
_cell.length_a   1.000
_cell.length_b   1.000
_cell.length_c   1.000
_cell.angle_alpha   90.00
_cell.angle_beta   90.00
_cell.angle_gamma   90.00
#
_symmetry.space_group_name_H-M   'P 1'
#
loop_
_entity.id
_entity.type
_entity.pdbx_description
1 polymer ?
#
loop_
_entity_poly.entity_id
_entity_poly.type
_entity_poly.pdbx_seq_one_letter_code
_entity_poly.pdbx_strand_id
1 'polypeptide(L)'
;PFTICGEARAAQTAVCLLHHRPGPSYAWLSLVVARAQTGSDSTGDSDPHAQVIARAIATFQYNNQQRVEKGLQPLESMVVLCIAMDDTRPTFYLVPLHSP
;
A
#
# COMPACT_ATOMS: atom_id res chain seq x y z
N PRO A 1 -12.98 1.38 1.83
CA PRO A 1 -12.69 2.73 2.40
C PRO A 1 -11.70 2.59 3.56
N PHE A 2 -10.58 3.33 3.54
CA PHE A 2 -9.54 3.23 4.57
C PHE A 2 -9.45 4.52 5.38
N THR A 3 -9.09 4.41 6.65
CA THR A 3 -8.83 5.59 7.49
C THR A 3 -7.36 5.92 7.41
N ILE A 4 -7.01 7.07 6.83
CA ILE A 4 -5.63 7.59 6.77
C ILE A 4 -5.63 8.89 7.58
N CYS A 5 -4.74 8.98 8.58
CA CYS A 5 -4.63 10.14 9.48
C CYS A 5 -5.95 10.51 10.22
N GLY A 6 -6.80 9.54 10.55
CA GLY A 6 -8.07 9.79 11.25
C GLY A 6 -9.24 10.19 10.33
N GLU A 7 -9.02 10.30 9.03
CA GLU A 7 -10.07 10.58 8.05
C GLU A 7 -10.30 9.37 7.14
N ALA A 8 -11.58 9.10 6.84
CA ALA A 8 -11.94 8.10 5.83
C ALA A 8 -11.53 8.61 4.44
N ARG A 9 -10.43 8.07 3.90
CA ARG A 9 -9.93 8.40 2.56
C ARG A 9 -9.92 7.16 1.67
N ALA A 10 -10.29 7.34 0.40
CA ALA A 10 -10.09 6.32 -0.60
C ALA A 10 -8.58 6.17 -0.83
N ALA A 11 -7.99 5.03 -0.43
CA ALA A 11 -6.64 4.70 -0.86
C ALA A 11 -6.69 4.41 -2.35
N GLN A 12 -6.41 5.41 -3.17
CA GLN A 12 -6.31 5.23 -4.60
C GLN A 12 -4.93 4.67 -4.91
N THR A 13 -4.86 3.36 -5.11
CA THR A 13 -3.72 2.71 -5.75
C THR A 13 -3.67 3.19 -7.20
N ALA A 14 -2.60 3.90 -7.57
CA ALA A 14 -2.46 4.40 -8.94
C ALA A 14 -2.29 3.25 -9.95
N VAL A 15 -1.62 2.16 -9.54
CA VAL A 15 -1.38 0.95 -10.36
C VAL A 15 -1.20 -0.25 -9.42
N CYS A 16 -1.95 -1.34 -9.63
CA CYS A 16 -1.68 -2.64 -9.00
C CYS A 16 -1.07 -3.58 -10.03
N LEU A 17 0.13 -4.12 -9.77
CA LEU A 17 0.76 -5.13 -10.64
C LEU A 17 0.55 -6.53 -10.08
N LEU A 18 -0.49 -7.21 -10.53
CA LEU A 18 -0.71 -8.62 -10.16
C LEU A 18 0.28 -9.52 -10.90
N HIS A 19 1.35 -9.94 -10.23
CA HIS A 19 2.26 -10.94 -10.78
C HIS A 19 1.72 -12.35 -10.49
N HIS A 20 1.09 -12.97 -11.49
CA HIS A 20 0.65 -14.36 -11.41
C HIS A 20 1.84 -15.29 -11.69
N ARG A 21 2.49 -15.82 -10.65
CA ARG A 21 3.37 -16.99 -10.81
C ARG A 21 2.58 -18.28 -10.61
N PRO A 22 2.76 -19.29 -11.48
CA PRO A 22 2.28 -20.64 -11.20
C PRO A 22 3.22 -21.28 -10.15
N GLY A 23 2.69 -21.57 -8.96
CA GLY A 23 3.41 -22.22 -7.85
C GLY A 23 2.72 -21.99 -6.50
N PRO A 24 3.08 -22.74 -5.43
CA PRO A 24 2.41 -22.65 -4.13
C PRO A 24 2.65 -21.31 -3.39
N SER A 25 3.60 -20.50 -3.86
CA SER A 25 3.90 -19.18 -3.33
C SER A 25 3.27 -18.10 -4.22
N TYR A 26 2.02 -17.77 -3.94
CA TYR A 26 1.36 -16.60 -4.51
C TYR A 26 2.03 -15.33 -3.94
N ALA A 27 3.08 -14.83 -4.60
CA ALA A 27 3.63 -13.51 -4.29
C ALA A 27 2.74 -12.45 -4.93
N TRP A 28 1.69 -12.02 -4.23
CA TRP A 28 0.91 -10.86 -4.61
C TRP A 28 1.78 -9.62 -4.42
N LEU A 29 2.36 -9.13 -5.51
CA LEU A 29 3.14 -7.89 -5.50
C LEU A 29 2.17 -6.72 -5.61
N SER A 30 1.83 -6.10 -4.48
CA SER A 30 1.11 -4.83 -4.52
C SER A 30 2.12 -3.71 -4.79
N LEU A 31 1.81 -2.85 -5.77
CA LEU A 31 2.55 -1.61 -6.02
C LEU A 31 1.76 -0.43 -5.46
N VAL A 32 2.40 0.39 -4.63
CA VAL A 32 1.80 1.60 -4.07
C VAL A 32 2.59 2.82 -4.54
N VAL A 33 1.91 3.81 -5.11
CA VAL A 33 2.54 5.08 -5.51
C VAL A 33 1.97 6.22 -4.67
N ALA A 34 2.83 7.08 -4.12
CA ALA A 34 2.46 8.35 -3.49
C ALA A 34 3.28 9.51 -4.09
N ARG A 35 2.71 10.71 -4.09
CA ARG A 35 3.34 11.91 -4.65
C ARG A 35 3.20 13.07 -3.67
N ALA A 36 4.26 13.86 -3.52
CA ALA A 36 4.19 15.14 -2.83
C ALA A 36 3.11 16.03 -3.49
N GLN A 37 2.10 16.45 -2.74
CA GLN A 37 1.04 17.33 -3.23
C GLN A 37 1.39 18.77 -2.83
N THR A 38 1.95 19.53 -3.76
CA THR A 38 2.12 20.98 -3.62
C THR A 38 0.79 21.68 -3.93
N GLY A 39 -0.16 21.64 -2.99
CA GLY A 39 -1.47 22.30 -3.11
C GLY A 39 -1.92 22.84 -1.76
N SER A 40 -2.33 24.11 -1.71
CA SER A 40 -2.61 24.92 -0.52
C SER A 40 -3.84 24.52 0.30
N ASP A 41 -4.37 23.31 0.14
CA ASP A 41 -5.51 22.85 0.92
C ASP A 41 -4.99 22.16 2.18
N SER A 42 -5.09 22.93 3.26
CA SER A 42 -4.73 22.64 4.65
C SER A 42 -5.24 21.29 5.16
N THR A 43 -4.53 20.21 4.84
CA THR A 43 -4.49 18.98 5.65
C THR A 43 -3.16 18.26 5.45
N GLY A 44 -2.08 18.96 5.83
CA GLY A 44 -0.74 18.39 5.99
C GLY A 44 0.00 18.14 4.68
N ASP A 45 1.14 18.80 4.54
CA ASP A 45 2.23 18.39 3.65
C ASP A 45 2.65 16.97 4.06
N SER A 46 1.94 15.97 3.53
CA SER A 46 2.11 14.60 3.97
C SER A 46 3.28 14.01 3.22
N ASP A 47 4.39 13.82 3.94
CA ASP A 47 5.60 13.16 3.45
C ASP A 47 5.25 11.95 2.57
N PRO A 48 5.57 11.97 1.26
CA PRO A 48 5.23 10.89 0.35
C PRO A 48 5.90 9.57 0.76
N HIS A 49 7.01 9.62 1.48
CA HIS A 49 7.68 8.44 2.04
C HIS A 49 6.83 7.83 3.17
N ALA A 50 6.35 8.63 4.12
CA ALA A 50 5.41 8.15 5.15
C ALA A 50 4.10 7.61 4.52
N GLN A 51 3.57 8.27 3.49
CA GLN A 51 2.35 7.83 2.80
C GLN A 51 2.50 6.44 2.17
N VAL A 52 3.62 6.15 1.51
CA VAL A 52 3.80 4.82 0.90
C VAL A 52 3.87 3.71 1.94
N ILE A 53 4.45 3.96 3.12
CA ILE A 53 4.47 2.98 4.22
C ILE A 53 3.06 2.77 4.78
N ALA A 54 2.32 3.85 5.06
CA ALA A 54 0.96 3.76 5.57
C ALA A 54 0.03 3.00 4.60
N ARG A 55 0.13 3.30 3.30
CA ARG A 55 -0.64 2.62 2.25
C ARG A 55 -0.24 1.16 2.08
N ALA A 56 1.04 0.80 2.26
CA ALA A 56 1.48 -0.59 2.25
C ALA A 56 0.83 -1.38 3.40
N ILE A 57 0.85 -0.84 4.62
CA ILE A 57 0.21 -1.45 5.80
C ILE A 57 -1.29 -1.63 5.54
N ALA A 58 -1.98 -0.58 5.11
CA ALA A 58 -3.41 -0.63 4.82
C ALA A 58 -3.74 -1.68 3.73
N THR A 59 -2.90 -1.79 2.70
CA THR A 59 -3.05 -2.81 1.64
C THR A 59 -2.94 -4.22 2.20
N PHE A 60 -1.95 -4.49 3.05
CA PHE A 60 -1.79 -5.80 3.67
C PHE A 60 -2.98 -6.18 4.57
N GLN A 61 -3.41 -5.24 5.43
CA GLN A 61 -4.56 -5.43 6.30
C GLN A 61 -5.85 -5.69 5.50
N TYR A 62 -6.12 -4.87 4.49
CA TYR A 62 -7.28 -5.04 3.63
C TYR A 62 -7.28 -6.38 2.91
N ASN A 63 -6.14 -6.74 2.30
CA ASN A 63 -6.03 -7.98 1.56
C ASN A 63 -6.26 -9.19 2.47
N ASN A 64 -5.72 -9.17 3.69
CA ASN A 64 -5.98 -10.21 4.68
C ASN A 64 -7.45 -10.26 5.09
N GLN A 65 -8.09 -9.11 5.30
CA GLN A 65 -9.54 -9.05 5.56
C GLN A 65 -10.34 -9.67 4.40
N GLN A 66 -10.02 -9.31 3.15
CA GLN A 66 -10.68 -9.87 1.96
C GLN A 66 -10.44 -11.37 1.78
N ARG A 67 -9.28 -11.90 2.23
CA ARG A 67 -9.02 -13.34 2.27
C ARG A 67 -9.94 -14.04 3.26
N VAL A 68 -10.07 -13.51 4.48
CA VAL A 68 -10.95 -14.05 5.53
C VAL A 68 -12.40 -14.06 5.07
N GLU A 69 -12.88 -12.96 4.49
CA GLU A 69 -14.24 -12.84 3.95
C GLU A 69 -14.54 -13.88 2.86
N LYS A 70 -13.50 -14.38 2.17
CA LYS A 70 -13.59 -15.43 1.14
C LYS A 70 -13.28 -16.84 1.68
N GLY A 71 -13.15 -17.01 2.99
CA GLY A 71 -12.81 -18.29 3.61
C GLY A 71 -11.36 -18.75 3.39
N LEU A 72 -10.48 -17.86 2.93
CA LEU A 72 -9.05 -18.12 2.78
C LEU A 72 -8.31 -17.74 4.05
N GLN A 73 -7.23 -18.46 4.38
CA GLN A 73 -6.37 -18.09 5.50
C GLN A 73 -5.67 -16.75 5.24
N PRO A 74 -5.61 -15.83 6.22
CA PRO A 74 -4.77 -14.63 6.13
C PRO A 74 -3.31 -14.98 5.79
N LEU A 75 -2.62 -14.06 5.12
CA LEU A 75 -1.18 -14.14 4.95
C LEU A 75 -0.47 -13.73 6.23
N GLU A 76 0.47 -14.54 6.70
CA GLU A 76 1.34 -14.21 7.84
C GLU A 76 2.34 -13.12 7.48
N SER A 77 2.82 -13.09 6.24
CA SER A 77 3.73 -12.06 5.73
C SER A 77 3.47 -11.71 4.28
N MET A 78 3.87 -10.50 3.89
CA MET A 78 3.81 -10.01 2.52
C MET A 78 4.87 -8.93 2.29
N VAL A 79 5.43 -8.88 1.09
CA VAL A 79 6.23 -7.74 0.64
C VAL A 79 5.38 -6.87 -0.26
N VAL A 80 5.25 -5.60 0.10
CA VAL A 80 4.61 -4.58 -0.75
C VAL A 80 5.72 -3.73 -1.37
N LEU A 81 5.67 -3.56 -2.69
CA LEU A 81 6.56 -2.64 -3.39
C LEU A 81 5.92 -1.26 -3.41
N CYS A 82 6.69 -0.22 -3.13
CA CYS A 82 6.18 1.14 -3.21
C CYS A 82 7.10 2.09 -3.96
N ILE A 83 6.54 3.17 -4.46
CA ILE A 83 7.25 4.27 -5.10
C ILE A 83 6.74 5.57 -4.49
N ALA A 84 7.63 6.30 -3.80
CA ALA A 84 7.39 7.67 -3.42
C ALA A 84 7.93 8.60 -4.52
N MET A 85 7.17 9.64 -4.87
CA MET A 85 7.54 10.64 -5.87
C MET A 85 7.70 12.00 -5.19
N ASP A 86 8.93 12.49 -5.13
CA ASP A 86 9.25 13.88 -4.78
C ASP A 86 9.50 14.65 -6.07
N ASP A 87 8.56 15.51 -6.45
CA ASP A 87 8.51 16.15 -7.77
C ASP A 87 8.58 15.13 -8.93
N THR A 88 9.78 14.94 -9.50
CA THR A 88 10.10 14.03 -10.60
C THR A 88 11.06 12.91 -10.18
N ARG A 89 11.46 12.85 -8.91
CA ARG A 89 12.42 11.90 -8.37
C ARG A 89 11.68 10.72 -7.73
N PRO A 90 11.79 9.49 -8.29
CA PRO A 90 11.22 8.31 -7.67
C PRO A 90 12.16 7.75 -6.59
N THR A 91 11.58 7.36 -5.46
CA THR A 91 12.22 6.53 -4.43
C THR A 91 11.47 5.21 -4.32
N PHE A 92 12.17 4.10 -4.52
CA PHE A 92 11.60 2.76 -4.49
C PHE A 92 11.76 2.13 -3.10
N TYR A 93 10.68 1.52 -2.62
CA TYR A 93 10.62 0.85 -1.33
C TYR A 93 10.25 -0.62 -1.50
N LEU A 94 10.87 -1.45 -0.67
CA LEU A 94 10.46 -2.82 -0.41
C LEU A 94 10.01 -2.88 1.05
N VAL A 95 8.71 -3.03 1.28
CA VAL A 95 8.11 -2.97 2.62
C VAL A 95 7.72 -4.38 3.06
N PRO A 96 8.52 -5.05 3.91
CA PRO A 96 8.15 -6.33 4.48
C PRO A 96 7.13 -6.11 5.61
N LEU A 97 5.97 -6.73 5.49
CA LEU A 97 4.89 -6.67 6.46
C LEU A 97 4.64 -8.06 7.02
N HIS A 98 4.36 -8.10 8.32
CA HIS A 98 4.04 -9.30 9.07
C HIS A 98 2.75 -9.07 9.83
N SER A 99 1.94 -10.11 9.97
CA SER A 99 0.82 -10.09 10.91
C SER A 99 1.35 -9.83 12.33
N PRO A 100 0.60 -9.09 13.17
CA PRO A 100 1.00 -8.81 14.55
C PRO A 100 1.11 -10.07 15.41
#